data_AF-A0A355DRG3-F1
#
_entry.id   AF-A0A355DRG3-F1
#
_cell.length_a   1.000
_cell.length_b   1.000
_cell.length_c   1.000
_cell.angle_alpha   90.00
_cell.angle_beta   90.00
_cell.angle_gamma   90.00
#
_symmetry.space_group_name_H-M   'P 1'
#
loop_
_entity.id
_entity.type
_entity.pdbx_description
1 polymer ?
#
loop_
_entity_poly.entity_id
_entity_poly.type
_entity_poly.pdbx_seq_one_letter_code
_entity_poly.pdbx_strand_id
1 'polypeptide(L)'
;GGNVNINGRSLNLRNGSSLLASTQGQGNAGGVSIDATGDVSLNNQSSISASTDGRGNAGSIEIAAGERVNINNSLVTTAVEAFGIGNASNININTQALTLTNRAFLSASTDGRGDAGSVNINASDRVSLQSNSTLSAATSGGAGGSILVKTNNFEASGGSQLVTTTSNQSNAGNITLAVQDDVNLSGTNSGLFANTTQESSGTGGSIFINPETVSIWDGAKVAVNSEGTGEGGNIKIVADSLSLNNQGEITAETVSNQGGNITLDIQDLLLMRYNSRISATAGTEGAGGDGGNININAPFIIGIPRENSDITANAFQGRGGNINIATNGIFGLKFRDRLTPYSDITASSELGIDGTVELNTPGVDPTSGLTELPATLVDAEGLINQDICSIKDNQIASGSSF
;
A
#
# COMPACT_ATOMS: atom_id res chain seq x y z
N GLY A 1 20.60 30.95 -5.73
CA GLY A 1 19.90 31.00 -7.02
C GLY A 1 18.87 32.13 -7.01
N GLY A 2 18.41 32.55 -8.18
CA GLY A 2 17.25 33.44 -8.31
C GLY A 2 15.96 32.62 -8.44
N ASN A 3 14.83 33.20 -8.06
CA ASN A 3 13.53 32.52 -8.16
C ASN A 3 12.95 32.63 -9.58
N VAL A 4 12.26 31.59 -10.03
CA VAL A 4 11.49 31.56 -11.27
C VAL A 4 10.00 31.54 -10.91
N ASN A 5 9.25 32.55 -11.35
CA ASN A 5 7.81 32.64 -11.14
C ASN A 5 7.09 32.69 -12.48
N ILE A 6 6.15 31.78 -12.71
CA ILE A 6 5.35 31.71 -13.94
C ILE A 6 3.88 31.75 -13.56
N ASN A 7 3.16 32.75 -14.07
CA ASN A 7 1.71 32.86 -13.94
C ASN A 7 1.08 32.82 -15.33
N GLY A 8 0.05 32.01 -15.53
CA GLY A 8 -0.63 31.96 -16.81
C GLY A 8 -1.81 31.01 -16.86
N ARG A 9 -2.37 30.82 -18.05
CA ARG A 9 -3.42 29.83 -18.25
C ARG A 9 -2.85 28.41 -18.32
N SER A 10 -1.74 28.23 -19.02
CA SER A 10 -1.12 26.92 -19.21
C SER A 10 0.37 27.05 -19.43
N LEU A 11 1.14 26.08 -18.94
CA LEU A 11 2.57 25.97 -19.18
C LEU A 11 2.86 24.68 -19.97
N ASN A 12 3.61 24.81 -21.07
CA ASN A 12 4.02 23.68 -21.91
C ASN A 12 5.54 23.72 -22.12
N LEU A 13 6.26 22.82 -21.46
CA LEU A 13 7.68 22.57 -21.71
C LEU A 13 7.80 21.35 -22.64
N ARG A 14 8.53 21.51 -23.75
CA ARG A 14 8.68 20.46 -24.77
C ARG A 14 10.10 20.39 -25.28
N ASN A 15 10.52 19.20 -25.70
CA ASN A 15 11.74 18.97 -26.48
C ASN A 15 13.01 19.54 -25.81
N GLY A 16 13.27 19.13 -24.57
CA GLY A 16 14.45 19.57 -23.82
C GLY A 16 14.32 20.96 -23.18
N SER A 17 13.12 21.53 -23.09
CA SER A 17 12.90 22.83 -22.43
C SER A 17 13.20 22.74 -20.93
N SER A 18 13.83 23.77 -20.36
CA SER A 18 14.26 23.77 -18.95
C SER A 18 13.88 25.05 -18.22
N LEU A 19 13.39 24.90 -16.97
CA LEU A 19 13.25 25.97 -15.99
C LEU A 19 14.25 25.73 -14.86
N LEU A 20 15.20 26.64 -14.66
CA LEU A 20 16.32 26.43 -13.75
C LEU A 20 16.40 27.56 -12.71
N ALA A 21 16.38 27.18 -11.43
CA ALA A 21 16.64 28.04 -10.28
C ALA A 21 17.84 27.54 -9.44
N SER A 22 18.63 26.62 -10.01
CA SER A 22 19.73 25.91 -9.32
C SER A 22 20.90 26.80 -8.89
N THR A 23 21.78 26.26 -8.04
CA THR A 23 23.04 26.90 -7.62
C THR A 23 24.21 25.92 -7.75
N GLN A 24 25.36 26.40 -8.21
CA GLN A 24 26.59 25.60 -8.36
C GLN A 24 27.67 25.97 -7.32
N GLY A 25 27.47 27.06 -6.57
CA GLY A 25 28.47 27.63 -5.66
C GLY A 25 28.03 27.61 -4.20
N GLN A 26 28.47 28.59 -3.42
CA GLN A 26 27.95 28.79 -2.07
C GLN A 26 26.62 29.55 -2.09
N GLY A 27 25.71 29.17 -1.19
CA GLY A 27 24.38 29.76 -1.04
C GLY A 27 23.27 28.85 -1.56
N ASN A 28 22.05 29.08 -1.06
CA ASN A 28 20.89 28.26 -1.39
C ASN A 28 20.45 28.46 -2.85
N ALA A 29 19.88 27.42 -3.46
CA ALA A 29 19.20 27.53 -4.74
C ALA A 29 17.92 28.39 -4.61
N GLY A 30 17.48 28.95 -5.73
CA GLY A 30 16.20 29.65 -5.80
C GLY A 30 15.05 28.66 -5.98
N GLY A 31 13.82 29.10 -5.71
CA GLY A 31 12.63 28.29 -5.94
C GLY A 31 12.04 28.46 -7.34
N VAL A 32 11.19 27.51 -7.73
CA VAL A 32 10.34 27.61 -8.92
C VAL A 32 8.88 27.59 -8.47
N SER A 33 8.12 28.61 -8.84
CA SER A 33 6.67 28.68 -8.60
C SER A 33 5.94 28.81 -9.93
N ILE A 34 5.01 27.89 -10.18
CA ILE A 34 4.16 27.85 -11.37
C ILE A 34 2.70 27.89 -10.90
N ASP A 35 1.98 28.93 -11.29
CA ASP A 35 0.54 29.07 -11.09
C ASP A 35 -0.15 29.13 -12.45
N ALA A 36 -0.75 27.99 -12.82
CA ALA A 36 -1.50 27.83 -14.06
C ALA A 36 -2.97 27.59 -13.77
N THR A 37 -3.87 28.39 -14.34
CA THR A 37 -5.32 28.16 -14.15
C THR A 37 -5.85 26.93 -14.89
N GLY A 38 -5.06 26.35 -15.80
CA GLY A 38 -5.36 25.14 -16.56
C GLY A 38 -4.22 24.13 -16.43
N ASP A 39 -3.68 23.66 -17.56
CA ASP A 39 -2.68 22.59 -17.57
C ASP A 39 -1.23 23.05 -17.40
N VAL A 40 -0.42 22.22 -16.71
CA VAL A 40 1.05 22.23 -16.76
C VAL A 40 1.51 20.92 -17.41
N SER A 41 2.34 21.01 -18.45
CA SER A 41 2.81 19.83 -19.19
C SER A 41 4.29 19.88 -19.50
N LEU A 42 5.02 18.83 -19.12
CA LEU A 42 6.43 18.61 -19.43
C LEU A 42 6.53 17.38 -20.33
N ASN A 43 7.11 17.54 -21.52
CA ASN A 43 7.23 16.46 -22.50
C ASN A 43 8.63 16.42 -23.10
N ASN A 44 9.06 15.22 -23.50
CA ASN A 44 10.26 14.99 -24.30
C ASN A 44 11.51 15.61 -23.68
N GLN A 45 11.98 15.04 -22.57
CA GLN A 45 13.22 15.40 -21.87
C GLN A 45 13.22 16.83 -21.32
N SER A 46 12.04 17.39 -21.02
CA SER A 46 11.95 18.71 -20.40
C SER A 46 12.29 18.63 -18.90
N SER A 47 12.70 19.75 -18.31
CA SER A 47 13.07 19.79 -16.89
C SER A 47 12.58 21.04 -16.14
N ILE A 48 12.28 20.87 -14.86
CA ILE A 48 12.19 21.94 -13.87
C ILE A 48 13.17 21.58 -12.76
N SER A 49 14.12 22.45 -12.45
CA SER A 49 15.13 22.17 -11.43
C SER A 49 15.40 23.35 -10.52
N ALA A 50 15.43 23.06 -9.22
CA ALA A 50 15.87 23.95 -8.15
C ALA A 50 17.02 23.31 -7.34
N SER A 51 17.79 22.41 -7.97
CA SER A 51 18.88 21.65 -7.33
C SER A 51 20.07 22.51 -6.87
N THR A 52 20.94 21.92 -6.05
CA THR A 52 22.22 22.48 -5.62
C THR A 52 23.36 21.50 -5.86
N ASP A 53 24.40 21.95 -6.59
CA ASP A 53 25.67 21.24 -6.79
C ASP A 53 26.76 21.70 -5.79
N GLY A 54 26.46 22.73 -4.99
CA GLY A 54 27.43 23.42 -4.15
C GLY A 54 27.13 23.35 -2.65
N ARG A 55 27.54 24.35 -1.89
CA ARG A 55 27.26 24.44 -0.45
C ARG A 55 26.06 25.34 -0.20
N GLY A 56 24.93 24.74 0.12
CA GLY A 56 23.66 25.42 0.33
C GLY A 56 22.50 24.48 0.07
N ASN A 57 21.32 24.82 0.58
CA ASN A 57 20.12 24.00 0.40
C ASN A 57 19.55 24.14 -1.02
N ALA A 58 18.88 23.09 -1.50
CA ALA A 58 18.08 23.17 -2.73
C ALA A 58 16.86 24.09 -2.52
N GLY A 59 16.26 24.56 -3.61
CA GLY A 59 15.08 25.43 -3.58
C GLY A 59 13.79 24.66 -3.78
N SER A 60 12.67 25.17 -3.25
CA SER A 60 11.38 24.49 -3.40
C SER A 60 10.82 24.61 -4.82
N ILE A 61 10.02 23.62 -5.22
CA ILE A 61 9.24 23.65 -6.45
C ILE A 61 7.76 23.60 -6.08
N GLU A 62 7.00 24.58 -6.55
CA GLU A 62 5.55 24.69 -6.36
C GLU A 62 4.87 24.71 -7.72
N ILE A 63 3.98 23.73 -7.96
CA ILE A 63 3.19 23.63 -9.18
C ILE A 63 1.71 23.63 -8.78
N ALA A 64 1.01 24.71 -9.07
CA ALA A 64 -0.44 24.78 -9.02
C ALA A 64 -0.98 24.76 -10.46
N ALA A 65 -1.84 23.78 -10.75
CA ALA A 65 -2.54 23.64 -12.01
C ALA A 65 -4.04 23.55 -11.73
N GLY A 66 -4.86 24.36 -12.38
CA GLY A 66 -6.32 24.30 -12.20
C GLY A 66 -6.94 23.03 -12.75
N GLU A 67 -6.27 22.34 -13.69
CA GLU A 67 -6.76 21.11 -14.33
C GLU A 67 -5.78 19.95 -14.13
N ARG A 68 -4.71 19.87 -14.93
CA ARG A 68 -3.81 18.70 -14.91
C ARG A 68 -2.34 19.08 -14.89
N VAL A 69 -1.56 18.22 -14.26
CA VAL A 69 -0.10 18.19 -14.39
C VAL A 69 0.29 16.91 -15.12
N ASN A 70 0.92 17.03 -16.29
CA ASN A 70 1.41 15.87 -17.04
C ASN A 70 2.92 15.95 -17.16
N ILE A 71 3.60 14.92 -16.67
CA ILE A 71 5.05 14.77 -16.79
C ILE A 71 5.30 13.51 -17.61
N ASN A 72 5.79 13.67 -18.84
CA ASN A 72 6.07 12.59 -19.77
C ASN A 72 7.55 12.62 -20.15
N ASN A 73 8.29 11.55 -19.82
CA ASN A 73 9.72 11.44 -20.13
C ASN A 73 10.50 12.72 -19.78
N SER A 74 10.27 13.24 -18.57
CA SER A 74 10.71 14.57 -18.14
C SER A 74 11.01 14.57 -16.64
N LEU A 75 11.72 15.61 -16.17
CA LEU A 75 12.29 15.68 -14.83
C LEU A 75 11.73 16.90 -14.07
N VAL A 76 11.46 16.74 -12.78
CA VAL A 76 11.18 17.85 -11.86
C VAL A 76 11.95 17.58 -10.56
N THR A 77 12.96 18.40 -10.25
CA THR A 77 13.96 18.06 -9.22
C THR A 77 14.33 19.22 -8.30
N THR A 78 14.39 18.93 -6.99
CA THR A 78 14.97 19.78 -5.95
C THR A 78 16.03 18.97 -5.19
N ALA A 79 17.07 18.57 -5.89
CA ALA A 79 18.06 17.65 -5.33
C ALA A 79 19.30 18.36 -4.78
N VAL A 80 19.96 17.70 -3.83
CA VAL A 80 21.36 17.96 -3.48
C VAL A 80 22.18 16.95 -4.24
N GLU A 81 22.86 17.39 -5.28
CA GLU A 81 23.58 16.52 -6.21
C GLU A 81 24.83 15.92 -5.54
N ALA A 82 25.48 14.94 -6.16
CA ALA A 82 26.51 14.06 -5.54
C ALA A 82 27.67 14.77 -4.81
N PHE A 83 28.02 16.01 -5.18
CA PHE A 83 29.08 16.80 -4.53
C PHE A 83 28.54 17.95 -3.67
N GLY A 84 27.23 18.14 -3.64
CA GLY A 84 26.54 19.16 -2.88
C GLY A 84 26.55 18.88 -1.38
N ILE A 85 26.52 19.96 -0.59
CA ILE A 85 26.35 19.91 0.87
C ILE A 85 25.20 20.86 1.23
N GLY A 86 24.12 20.29 1.74
CA GLY A 86 22.90 20.99 2.08
C GLY A 86 21.73 20.02 2.11
N ASN A 87 20.54 20.51 2.42
CA ASN A 87 19.34 19.68 2.43
C ASN A 87 18.51 19.95 1.17
N ALA A 88 17.87 18.90 0.66
CA ALA A 88 16.88 19.04 -0.39
C ALA A 88 15.62 19.73 0.17
N SER A 89 14.92 20.46 -0.70
CA SER A 89 13.66 21.12 -0.37
C SER A 89 12.47 20.32 -0.87
N ASN A 90 11.28 20.90 -0.80
CA ASN A 90 10.05 20.21 -1.11
C ASN A 90 9.59 20.45 -2.56
N ILE A 91 8.93 19.45 -3.12
CA ILE A 91 8.10 19.60 -4.32
C ILE A 91 6.65 19.53 -3.88
N ASN A 92 5.87 20.57 -4.18
CA ASN A 92 4.45 20.63 -3.90
C ASN A 92 3.67 20.74 -5.21
N ILE A 93 2.73 19.81 -5.44
CA ILE A 93 1.86 19.81 -6.61
C ILE A 93 0.39 19.88 -6.16
N ASN A 94 -0.33 20.91 -6.60
CA ASN A 94 -1.78 21.03 -6.44
C ASN A 94 -2.43 20.98 -7.83
N THR A 95 -3.35 20.04 -8.06
CA THR A 95 -3.97 19.80 -9.37
C THR A 95 -5.30 19.07 -9.24
N GLN A 96 -6.08 18.91 -10.31
CA GLN A 96 -7.16 17.92 -10.29
C GLN A 96 -6.61 16.53 -10.54
N ALA A 97 -5.76 16.39 -11.58
CA ALA A 97 -5.08 15.14 -11.88
C ALA A 97 -3.58 15.31 -12.11
N LEU A 98 -2.79 14.34 -11.65
CA LEU A 98 -1.35 14.22 -11.91
C LEU A 98 -1.07 12.92 -12.66
N THR A 99 -0.38 13.02 -13.79
CA THR A 99 0.05 11.86 -14.58
C THR A 99 1.56 11.90 -14.81
N LEU A 100 2.26 10.86 -14.38
CA LEU A 100 3.66 10.58 -14.67
C LEU A 100 3.75 9.39 -15.61
N THR A 101 4.42 9.56 -16.75
CA THR A 101 4.52 8.54 -17.80
C THR A 101 5.90 8.51 -18.43
N ASN A 102 6.25 7.35 -19.01
CA ASN A 102 7.45 7.16 -19.83
C ASN A 102 8.76 7.57 -19.12
N ARG A 103 9.06 7.01 -17.95
CA ARG A 103 10.25 7.37 -17.14
C ARG A 103 10.25 8.83 -16.66
N ALA A 104 9.07 9.36 -16.32
CA ALA A 104 9.00 10.64 -15.64
C ALA A 104 9.59 10.52 -14.22
N PHE A 105 10.33 11.55 -13.79
CA PHE A 105 11.03 11.55 -12.52
C PHE A 105 10.73 12.83 -11.74
N LEU A 106 10.07 12.69 -10.59
CA LEU A 106 9.82 13.78 -9.63
C LEU A 106 10.66 13.49 -8.39
N SER A 107 11.66 14.33 -8.08
CA SER A 107 12.64 14.00 -7.04
C SER A 107 12.99 15.15 -6.12
N ALA A 108 12.84 14.90 -4.81
CA ALA A 108 13.38 15.70 -3.72
C ALA A 108 14.55 14.98 -3.02
N SER A 109 15.33 14.18 -3.76
CA SER A 109 16.41 13.35 -3.23
C SER A 109 17.66 14.13 -2.82
N THR A 110 18.53 13.47 -2.04
CA THR A 110 19.89 13.95 -1.76
C THR A 110 20.91 12.86 -2.09
N ASP A 111 21.70 13.11 -3.14
CA ASP A 111 22.78 12.24 -3.60
C ASP A 111 24.14 12.66 -3.00
N GLY A 112 24.25 13.93 -2.58
CA GLY A 112 25.37 14.49 -1.82
C GLY A 112 25.21 14.32 -0.30
N ARG A 113 25.65 15.32 0.47
CA ARG A 113 25.54 15.30 1.94
C ARG A 113 24.39 16.19 2.43
N GLY A 114 23.42 15.55 3.08
CA GLY A 114 22.33 16.19 3.82
C GLY A 114 21.04 15.38 3.74
N ASP A 115 19.97 15.92 4.29
CA ASP A 115 18.68 15.24 4.35
C ASP A 115 17.88 15.45 3.05
N ALA A 116 17.15 14.41 2.64
CA ALA A 116 16.23 14.50 1.53
C ALA A 116 14.97 15.33 1.90
N GLY A 117 14.39 15.98 0.90
CA GLY A 117 13.19 16.80 1.03
C GLY A 117 11.92 15.97 0.85
N SER A 118 10.77 16.63 0.77
CA SER A 118 9.48 15.93 0.63
C SER A 118 8.80 16.18 -0.72
N VAL A 119 8.07 15.18 -1.20
CA VAL A 119 7.17 15.30 -2.35
C VAL A 119 5.74 15.27 -1.84
N ASN A 120 5.03 16.38 -1.96
CA ASN A 120 3.64 16.52 -1.54
C ASN A 120 2.75 16.71 -2.77
N ILE A 121 1.83 15.79 -2.98
CA ILE A 121 0.87 15.83 -4.08
C ILE A 121 -0.53 15.91 -3.50
N ASN A 122 -1.27 16.91 -3.94
CA ASN A 122 -2.68 17.10 -3.64
C ASN A 122 -3.43 17.19 -4.97
N ALA A 123 -3.98 16.05 -5.39
CA ALA A 123 -4.83 15.94 -6.57
C ALA A 123 -6.28 15.76 -6.10
N SER A 124 -7.25 16.46 -6.69
CA SER A 124 -8.66 16.30 -6.26
C SER A 124 -9.36 15.10 -6.89
N ASP A 125 -8.74 14.44 -7.86
CA ASP A 125 -9.30 13.30 -8.59
C ASP A 125 -8.31 12.12 -8.59
N ARG A 126 -7.24 12.20 -9.38
CA ARG A 126 -6.35 11.04 -9.60
C ARG A 126 -4.87 11.38 -9.64
N VAL A 127 -4.06 10.45 -9.12
CA VAL A 127 -2.61 10.37 -9.34
C VAL A 127 -2.27 9.06 -10.04
N SER A 128 -1.54 9.15 -11.15
CA SER A 128 -1.22 8.01 -12.01
C SER A 128 0.27 7.98 -12.35
N LEU A 129 0.95 6.89 -12.01
CA LEU A 129 2.33 6.64 -12.42
C LEU A 129 2.39 5.42 -13.32
N GLN A 130 2.96 5.57 -14.51
CA GLN A 130 3.02 4.53 -15.52
C GLN A 130 4.38 4.48 -16.21
N SER A 131 4.73 3.29 -16.71
CA SER A 131 5.90 3.07 -17.58
C SER A 131 7.23 3.52 -16.95
N ASN A 132 7.58 2.90 -15.82
CA ASN A 132 8.83 3.12 -15.07
C ASN A 132 9.00 4.56 -14.57
N SER A 133 7.90 5.22 -14.17
CA SER A 133 7.98 6.56 -13.60
C SER A 133 8.17 6.52 -12.10
N THR A 134 8.82 7.54 -11.52
CA THR A 134 9.21 7.52 -10.12
C THR A 134 8.92 8.84 -9.42
N LEU A 135 8.39 8.73 -8.20
CA LEU A 135 8.41 9.76 -7.17
C LEU A 135 9.49 9.40 -6.15
N SER A 136 10.47 10.26 -5.96
CA SER A 136 11.61 9.98 -5.10
C SER A 136 11.81 11.05 -4.04
N ALA A 137 12.02 10.59 -2.81
CA ALA A 137 12.62 11.35 -1.71
C ALA A 137 13.73 10.51 -1.05
N ALA A 138 14.43 9.71 -1.87
CA ALA A 138 15.53 8.85 -1.45
C ALA A 138 16.79 9.66 -1.06
N THR A 139 17.71 9.01 -0.37
CA THR A 139 18.94 9.66 0.11
C THR A 139 20.14 8.71 0.13
N SER A 140 21.33 9.26 -0.14
CA SER A 140 22.61 8.57 0.02
C SER A 140 23.46 9.13 1.16
N GLY A 141 23.15 10.32 1.70
CA GLY A 141 24.03 11.03 2.64
C GLY A 141 23.42 11.53 3.96
N GLY A 142 22.10 11.50 4.11
CA GLY A 142 21.38 11.91 5.34
C GLY A 142 20.09 11.11 5.55
N ALA A 143 19.12 11.68 6.27
CA ALA A 143 17.83 11.04 6.50
C ALA A 143 16.95 11.03 5.24
N GLY A 144 16.15 9.96 5.08
CA GLY A 144 15.21 9.83 3.97
C GLY A 144 14.05 10.82 4.09
N GLY A 145 13.61 11.35 2.95
CA GLY A 145 12.53 12.32 2.88
C GLY A 145 11.14 11.67 2.83
N SER A 146 10.08 12.47 2.81
CA SER A 146 8.71 11.93 2.83
C SER A 146 7.97 12.12 1.51
N ILE A 147 7.11 11.16 1.16
CA ILE A 147 6.17 11.27 0.04
C ILE A 147 4.76 11.24 0.61
N LEU A 148 3.98 12.29 0.35
CA LEU A 148 2.58 12.39 0.70
C LEU A 148 1.75 12.54 -0.58
N VAL A 149 0.79 11.65 -0.78
CA VAL A 149 -0.19 11.75 -1.86
C VAL A 149 -1.59 11.80 -1.26
N LYS A 150 -2.33 12.85 -1.62
CA LYS A 150 -3.75 13.05 -1.34
C LYS A 150 -4.51 13.06 -2.67
N THR A 151 -5.45 12.14 -2.83
CA THR A 151 -6.23 11.99 -4.08
C THR A 151 -7.45 11.11 -3.87
N ASN A 152 -8.39 11.08 -4.80
CA ASN A 152 -9.48 10.09 -4.74
C ASN A 152 -8.98 8.72 -5.20
N ASN A 153 -8.19 8.69 -6.28
CA ASN A 153 -7.69 7.45 -6.89
C ASN A 153 -6.18 7.49 -7.10
N PHE A 154 -5.46 6.45 -6.67
CA PHE A 154 -4.03 6.31 -6.89
C PHE A 154 -3.70 5.04 -7.68
N GLU A 155 -2.87 5.17 -8.72
CA GLU A 155 -2.34 4.03 -9.47
C GLU A 155 -0.83 4.13 -9.68
N ALA A 156 -0.12 3.01 -9.47
CA ALA A 156 1.25 2.83 -9.93
C ALA A 156 1.40 1.50 -10.68
N SER A 157 1.76 1.59 -11.96
CA SER A 157 1.85 0.42 -12.84
C SER A 157 3.05 0.45 -13.80
N GLY A 158 3.38 -0.71 -14.37
CA GLY A 158 4.42 -0.84 -15.39
C GLY A 158 5.83 -0.44 -14.91
N GLY A 159 6.23 -0.90 -13.73
CA GLY A 159 7.53 -0.63 -13.12
C GLY A 159 7.64 0.70 -12.38
N SER A 160 6.50 1.35 -12.08
CA SER A 160 6.49 2.70 -11.49
C SER A 160 6.50 2.70 -9.97
N GLN A 161 7.22 3.64 -9.36
CA GLN A 161 7.61 3.54 -7.95
C GLN A 161 7.44 4.84 -7.16
N LEU A 162 7.08 4.71 -5.88
CA LEU A 162 7.32 5.72 -4.85
C LEU A 162 8.46 5.24 -3.97
N VAL A 163 9.51 6.05 -3.79
CA VAL A 163 10.76 5.62 -3.16
C VAL A 163 11.25 6.64 -2.13
N THR A 164 11.46 6.19 -0.90
CA THR A 164 12.09 6.96 0.20
C THR A 164 13.31 6.24 0.78
N THR A 165 13.88 5.32 0.01
CA THR A 165 15.01 4.47 0.40
C THR A 165 16.24 5.26 0.83
N THR A 166 16.92 4.77 1.87
CA THR A 166 18.22 5.26 2.35
C THR A 166 19.32 4.24 2.07
N SER A 167 20.54 4.71 1.78
CA SER A 167 21.71 3.84 1.64
C SER A 167 22.80 4.09 2.69
N ASN A 168 22.53 4.91 3.70
CA ASN A 168 23.52 5.29 4.72
C ASN A 168 23.10 4.83 6.13
N GLN A 169 23.66 5.44 7.17
CA GLN A 169 23.41 5.10 8.57
C GLN A 169 22.09 5.67 9.12
N SER A 170 21.41 6.52 8.35
CA SER A 170 20.15 7.17 8.71
C SER A 170 18.96 6.37 8.22
N ASN A 171 17.83 6.51 8.90
CA ASN A 171 16.59 5.80 8.58
C ASN A 171 16.00 6.22 7.23
N ALA A 172 15.30 5.28 6.59
CA ALA A 172 14.54 5.58 5.39
C ALA A 172 13.34 6.47 5.72
N GLY A 173 12.88 7.20 4.72
CA GLY A 173 11.77 8.15 4.89
C GLY A 173 10.40 7.50 4.77
N ASN A 174 9.33 8.30 4.86
CA ASN A 174 7.97 7.78 4.96
C ASN A 174 7.15 7.98 3.69
N ILE A 175 6.25 7.04 3.38
CA ILE A 175 5.27 7.17 2.30
C ILE A 175 3.86 7.17 2.91
N THR A 176 3.05 8.16 2.56
CA THR A 176 1.66 8.28 3.01
C THR A 176 0.75 8.42 1.80
N LEU A 177 -0.14 7.44 1.61
CA LEU A 177 -1.23 7.48 0.64
C LEU A 177 -2.54 7.73 1.37
N ALA A 178 -2.96 8.99 1.42
CA ALA A 178 -4.27 9.40 1.91
C ALA A 178 -5.23 9.47 0.72
N VAL A 179 -5.80 8.32 0.38
CA VAL A 179 -6.58 8.12 -0.85
C VAL A 179 -8.04 7.94 -0.48
N GLN A 180 -8.99 8.46 -1.26
CA GLN A 180 -10.40 8.30 -0.91
C GLN A 180 -10.92 6.90 -1.28
N ASP A 181 -10.79 6.54 -2.56
CA ASP A 181 -11.49 5.39 -3.14
C ASP A 181 -10.51 4.20 -3.30
N ASP A 182 -9.62 4.26 -4.29
CA ASP A 182 -8.85 3.09 -4.70
C ASP A 182 -7.33 3.34 -4.75
N VAL A 183 -6.57 2.37 -4.21
CA VAL A 183 -5.13 2.23 -4.44
C VAL A 183 -4.87 0.98 -5.28
N ASN A 184 -4.39 1.18 -6.50
CA ASN A 184 -4.08 0.11 -7.45
C ASN A 184 -2.58 0.05 -7.76
N LEU A 185 -1.91 -1.01 -7.32
CA LEU A 185 -0.50 -1.28 -7.62
C LEU A 185 -0.40 -2.52 -8.50
N SER A 186 0.23 -2.43 -9.67
CA SER A 186 0.32 -3.56 -10.58
C SER A 186 1.63 -3.67 -11.35
N GLY A 187 2.08 -4.91 -11.53
CA GLY A 187 3.27 -5.25 -12.31
C GLY A 187 4.56 -5.26 -11.49
N THR A 188 5.51 -6.05 -11.98
CA THR A 188 6.84 -6.20 -11.38
C THR A 188 7.55 -4.86 -11.26
N ASN A 189 8.28 -4.67 -10.16
CA ASN A 189 8.97 -3.43 -9.80
C ASN A 189 8.06 -2.22 -9.63
N SER A 190 6.73 -2.36 -9.68
CA SER A 190 5.82 -1.29 -9.29
C SER A 190 5.55 -1.34 -7.79
N GLY A 191 5.37 -0.18 -7.17
CA GLY A 191 4.98 -0.16 -5.75
C GLY A 191 5.51 0.99 -4.92
N LEU A 192 5.50 0.75 -3.61
CA LEU A 192 5.91 1.70 -2.57
C LEU A 192 7.09 1.12 -1.81
N PHE A 193 8.18 1.88 -1.72
CA PHE A 193 9.45 1.40 -1.19
C PHE A 193 10.04 2.41 -0.19
N ALA A 194 10.04 2.03 1.08
CA ALA A 194 10.71 2.76 2.16
C ALA A 194 11.81 1.88 2.78
N ASN A 195 12.66 1.33 1.92
CA ASN A 195 13.64 0.32 2.28
C ASN A 195 14.97 0.93 2.77
N THR A 196 15.87 0.08 3.26
CA THR A 196 17.29 0.38 3.35
C THR A 196 18.10 -0.56 2.45
N THR A 197 19.22 -0.09 1.91
CA THR A 197 20.09 -0.90 1.03
C THR A 197 21.04 -1.80 1.83
N GLN A 198 21.71 -2.73 1.14
CA GLN A 198 22.63 -3.71 1.73
C GLN A 198 23.76 -3.13 2.60
N GLU A 199 24.22 -1.90 2.31
CA GLU A 199 25.30 -1.23 3.06
C GLU A 199 24.76 -0.31 4.17
N SER A 200 23.43 -0.21 4.31
CA SER A 200 22.79 0.65 5.30
C SER A 200 22.80 0.02 6.69
N SER A 201 22.89 0.88 7.71
CA SER A 201 22.62 0.51 9.11
C SER A 201 21.42 1.27 9.68
N GLY A 202 20.72 2.04 8.85
CA GLY A 202 19.48 2.71 9.22
C GLY A 202 18.31 1.73 9.24
N THR A 203 17.21 2.12 9.88
CA THR A 203 15.98 1.33 9.88
C THR A 203 15.15 1.59 8.63
N GLY A 204 14.33 0.60 8.23
CA GLY A 204 13.29 0.80 7.24
C GLY A 204 12.33 1.93 7.65
N GLY A 205 11.70 2.54 6.65
CA GLY A 205 10.80 3.67 6.84
C GLY A 205 9.40 3.23 7.24
N SER A 206 8.42 4.13 7.12
CA SER A 206 7.01 3.79 7.34
C SER A 206 6.16 4.03 6.11
N ILE A 207 5.23 3.10 5.84
CA ILE A 207 4.23 3.24 4.79
C ILE A 207 2.84 3.21 5.42
N PHE A 208 2.05 4.24 5.16
CA PHE A 208 0.63 4.34 5.55
C PHE A 208 -0.27 4.45 4.31
N ILE A 209 -1.29 3.60 4.25
CA ILE A 209 -2.25 3.53 3.14
C ILE A 209 -3.67 3.54 3.74
N ASN A 210 -4.52 4.49 3.31
CA ASN A 210 -5.89 4.63 3.82
C ASN A 210 -6.94 4.96 2.75
N PRO A 211 -7.31 4.02 1.86
CA PRO A 211 -8.45 4.10 0.92
C PRO A 211 -9.63 3.20 1.30
N GLU A 212 -10.71 3.22 0.53
CA GLU A 212 -11.76 2.18 0.58
C GLU A 212 -11.20 0.82 0.09
N THR A 213 -10.48 0.77 -1.03
CA THR A 213 -9.92 -0.49 -1.54
C THR A 213 -8.42 -0.42 -1.86
N VAL A 214 -7.72 -1.53 -1.61
CA VAL A 214 -6.32 -1.73 -1.98
C VAL A 214 -6.16 -2.99 -2.82
N SER A 215 -5.60 -2.85 -4.01
CA SER A 215 -5.23 -3.96 -4.91
C SER A 215 -3.73 -3.94 -5.19
N ILE A 216 -3.03 -5.04 -4.88
CA ILE A 216 -1.59 -5.21 -5.14
C ILE A 216 -1.37 -6.46 -5.96
N TRP A 217 -1.14 -6.30 -7.27
CA TRP A 217 -1.21 -7.38 -8.24
C TRP A 217 0.07 -7.56 -9.07
N ASP A 218 0.22 -8.74 -9.67
CA ASP A 218 1.17 -9.02 -10.74
C ASP A 218 2.64 -8.70 -10.38
N GLY A 219 3.06 -9.04 -9.15
CA GLY A 219 4.43 -8.79 -8.68
C GLY A 219 4.66 -7.39 -8.09
N ALA A 220 3.61 -6.56 -7.95
CA ALA A 220 3.73 -5.26 -7.28
C ALA A 220 3.97 -5.42 -5.77
N LYS A 221 4.65 -4.43 -5.16
CA LYS A 221 5.11 -4.53 -3.77
C LYS A 221 4.81 -3.29 -2.92
N VAL A 222 4.52 -3.51 -1.64
CA VAL A 222 4.63 -2.50 -0.59
C VAL A 222 5.71 -2.98 0.38
N ALA A 223 6.82 -2.24 0.48
CA ALA A 223 8.01 -2.73 1.14
C ALA A 223 8.67 -1.70 2.06
N VAL A 224 9.06 -2.16 3.26
CA VAL A 224 9.84 -1.41 4.26
C VAL A 224 11.05 -2.22 4.73
N ASN A 225 11.66 -2.95 3.81
CA ASN A 225 12.69 -3.95 4.09
C ASN A 225 14.00 -3.30 4.55
N SER A 226 14.78 -4.02 5.35
CA SER A 226 16.17 -3.68 5.66
C SER A 226 17.12 -4.69 5.04
N GLU A 227 17.83 -4.30 3.98
CA GLU A 227 18.79 -5.17 3.31
C GLU A 227 20.16 -5.18 3.99
N GLY A 228 20.41 -4.24 4.90
CA GLY A 228 21.64 -4.11 5.67
C GLY A 228 21.52 -4.65 7.09
N THR A 229 22.01 -3.88 8.06
CA THR A 229 22.09 -4.29 9.48
C THR A 229 21.04 -3.63 10.38
N GLY A 230 20.26 -2.70 9.85
CA GLY A 230 19.16 -2.06 10.58
C GLY A 230 17.91 -2.93 10.67
N GLU A 231 16.95 -2.47 11.46
CA GLU A 231 15.65 -3.12 11.64
C GLU A 231 14.70 -2.84 10.48
N GLY A 232 13.71 -3.71 10.28
CA GLY A 232 12.65 -3.51 9.30
C GLY A 232 11.74 -2.34 9.71
N GLY A 233 11.11 -1.71 8.72
CA GLY A 233 10.22 -0.58 8.96
C GLY A 233 8.79 -0.99 9.35
N ASN A 234 7.86 -0.06 9.18
CA ASN A 234 6.45 -0.26 9.55
C ASN A 234 5.51 -0.08 8.36
N ILE A 235 4.60 -1.02 8.14
CA ILE A 235 3.50 -0.89 7.18
C ILE A 235 2.18 -0.86 7.95
N LYS A 236 1.36 0.15 7.69
CA LYS A 236 -0.03 0.19 8.14
C LYS A 236 -0.98 0.41 6.98
N ILE A 237 -1.94 -0.50 6.81
CA ILE A 237 -3.02 -0.38 5.83
C ILE A 237 -4.34 -0.37 6.58
N VAL A 238 -5.14 0.67 6.32
CA VAL A 238 -6.52 0.78 6.79
C VAL A 238 -7.40 0.85 5.55
N ALA A 239 -8.28 -0.12 5.34
CA ALA A 239 -9.13 -0.15 4.16
C ALA A 239 -10.40 -0.96 4.40
N ASP A 240 -11.39 -0.84 3.51
CA ASP A 240 -12.55 -1.73 3.55
C ASP A 240 -12.14 -3.11 3.01
N SER A 241 -11.41 -3.15 1.90
CA SER A 241 -10.90 -4.39 1.33
C SER A 241 -9.43 -4.31 0.89
N LEU A 242 -8.72 -5.42 1.06
CA LEU A 242 -7.34 -5.60 0.61
C LEU A 242 -7.23 -6.89 -0.20
N SER A 243 -6.79 -6.79 -1.45
CA SER A 243 -6.55 -7.93 -2.33
C SER A 243 -5.10 -8.00 -2.79
N LEU A 244 -4.44 -9.10 -2.45
CA LEU A 244 -3.16 -9.50 -3.02
C LEU A 244 -3.39 -10.59 -4.06
N ASN A 245 -2.91 -10.38 -5.29
CA ASN A 245 -3.13 -11.32 -6.39
C ASN A 245 -1.87 -11.51 -7.24
N ASN A 246 -1.60 -12.74 -7.67
CA ASN A 246 -0.55 -13.05 -8.65
C ASN A 246 0.80 -12.43 -8.25
N GLN A 247 1.37 -12.93 -7.14
CA GLN A 247 2.64 -12.44 -6.57
C GLN A 247 2.56 -11.00 -6.03
N GLY A 248 1.40 -10.56 -5.55
CA GLY A 248 1.28 -9.31 -4.80
C GLY A 248 1.94 -9.44 -3.43
N GLU A 249 2.75 -8.47 -3.02
CA GLU A 249 3.58 -8.56 -1.81
C GLU A 249 3.46 -7.36 -0.87
N ILE A 250 3.37 -7.63 0.43
CA ILE A 250 3.53 -6.67 1.53
C ILE A 250 4.68 -7.18 2.41
N THR A 251 5.79 -6.44 2.49
CA THR A 251 7.04 -6.95 3.10
C THR A 251 7.69 -5.94 4.04
N ALA A 252 8.11 -6.44 5.20
CA ALA A 252 8.89 -5.75 6.21
C ALA A 252 10.05 -6.66 6.64
N GLU A 253 10.74 -7.22 5.66
CA GLU A 253 11.77 -8.25 5.83
C GLU A 253 13.12 -7.65 6.13
N THR A 254 13.97 -8.43 6.81
CA THR A 254 15.34 -8.02 7.08
C THR A 254 16.36 -9.11 6.78
N VAL A 255 17.55 -8.72 6.33
CA VAL A 255 18.68 -9.65 6.12
C VAL A 255 19.29 -10.10 7.46
N SER A 256 19.22 -9.24 8.47
CA SER A 256 19.68 -9.48 9.83
C SER A 256 18.82 -8.72 10.85
N ASN A 257 19.11 -8.86 12.15
CA ASN A 257 18.43 -8.10 13.21
C ASN A 257 16.90 -8.38 13.24
N GLN A 258 16.09 -7.44 13.72
CA GLN A 258 14.65 -7.60 13.92
C GLN A 258 13.85 -7.28 12.64
N GLY A 259 12.95 -8.20 12.26
CA GLY A 259 11.93 -8.01 11.24
C GLY A 259 11.00 -6.84 11.57
N GLY A 260 10.46 -6.17 10.55
CA GLY A 260 9.61 -5.01 10.74
C GLY A 260 8.18 -5.34 11.20
N ASN A 261 7.32 -4.33 11.24
CA ASN A 261 5.93 -4.49 11.69
C ASN A 261 4.94 -4.26 10.55
N ILE A 262 3.97 -5.16 10.42
CA ILE A 262 2.86 -5.02 9.46
C ILE A 262 1.55 -5.00 10.25
N THR A 263 0.74 -3.95 10.06
CA THR A 263 -0.59 -3.81 10.64
C THR A 263 -1.63 -3.64 9.55
N LEU A 264 -2.61 -4.54 9.49
CA LEU A 264 -3.71 -4.50 8.53
C LEU A 264 -5.03 -4.38 9.29
N ASP A 265 -5.68 -3.22 9.17
CA ASP A 265 -7.01 -2.94 9.73
C ASP A 265 -8.01 -2.92 8.56
N ILE A 266 -8.63 -4.07 8.27
CA ILE A 266 -9.47 -4.29 7.08
C ILE A 266 -10.94 -4.45 7.50
N GLN A 267 -11.85 -3.63 6.96
CA GLN A 267 -13.24 -3.60 7.44
C GLN A 267 -14.11 -4.74 6.90
N ASP A 268 -13.78 -5.32 5.74
CA ASP A 268 -14.58 -6.37 5.09
C ASP A 268 -13.76 -7.64 4.82
N LEU A 269 -12.78 -7.57 3.92
CA LEU A 269 -12.11 -8.75 3.37
C LEU A 269 -10.62 -8.53 3.08
N LEU A 270 -9.80 -9.44 3.61
CA LEU A 270 -8.45 -9.69 3.12
C LEU A 270 -8.46 -10.91 2.19
N LEU A 271 -8.18 -10.71 0.91
CA LEU A 271 -8.09 -11.76 -0.10
C LEU A 271 -6.64 -11.95 -0.56
N MET A 272 -6.13 -13.18 -0.48
CA MET A 272 -4.78 -13.56 -0.92
C MET A 272 -4.84 -14.67 -1.95
N ARG A 273 -4.34 -14.41 -3.16
CA ARG A 273 -4.41 -15.34 -4.29
C ARG A 273 -3.10 -15.45 -5.05
N TYR A 274 -2.89 -16.61 -5.67
CA TYR A 274 -1.80 -16.90 -6.61
C TYR A 274 -0.40 -16.42 -6.16
N ASN A 275 0.22 -17.11 -5.20
CA ASN A 275 1.57 -16.85 -4.68
C ASN A 275 1.75 -15.46 -4.05
N SER A 276 0.69 -14.90 -3.47
CA SER A 276 0.76 -13.61 -2.78
C SER A 276 1.33 -13.75 -1.38
N ARG A 277 2.00 -12.70 -0.88
CA ARG A 277 2.76 -12.80 0.38
C ARG A 277 2.60 -11.57 1.27
N ILE A 278 2.43 -11.83 2.56
CA ILE A 278 2.62 -10.86 3.64
C ILE A 278 3.79 -11.38 4.48
N SER A 279 4.86 -10.60 4.62
CA SER A 279 6.04 -11.09 5.33
C SER A 279 6.77 -10.07 6.18
N ALA A 280 7.07 -10.46 7.41
CA ALA A 280 8.00 -9.81 8.31
C ALA A 280 9.16 -10.76 8.69
N THR A 281 9.50 -11.69 7.79
CA THR A 281 10.59 -12.66 8.00
C THR A 281 11.93 -11.95 8.17
N ALA A 282 12.76 -12.46 9.07
CA ALA A 282 14.07 -11.90 9.35
C ALA A 282 15.17 -12.94 9.27
N GLY A 283 16.32 -12.49 8.78
CA GLY A 283 17.56 -13.22 8.91
C GLY A 283 17.88 -14.16 7.77
N THR A 284 19.18 -14.44 7.67
CA THR A 284 19.79 -15.32 6.67
C THR A 284 20.85 -16.20 7.32
N GLU A 285 21.37 -17.15 6.56
CA GLU A 285 22.48 -18.01 7.01
C GLU A 285 23.71 -17.18 7.39
N GLY A 286 24.11 -17.27 8.67
CA GLY A 286 25.30 -16.59 9.20
C GLY A 286 25.09 -15.13 9.63
N ALA A 287 23.96 -14.50 9.32
CA ALA A 287 23.63 -13.14 9.77
C ALA A 287 22.70 -13.11 11.00
N GLY A 288 21.92 -14.17 11.19
CA GLY A 288 20.89 -14.26 12.23
C GLY A 288 19.74 -13.27 12.04
N GLY A 289 18.89 -13.11 13.05
CA GLY A 289 17.74 -12.18 13.01
C GLY A 289 16.47 -12.79 13.60
N ASP A 290 15.66 -11.93 14.22
CA ASP A 290 14.42 -12.28 14.90
C ASP A 290 13.23 -11.82 14.04
N GLY A 291 12.27 -12.72 13.78
CA GLY A 291 11.10 -12.43 12.95
C GLY A 291 10.28 -11.26 13.50
N GLY A 292 9.67 -10.50 12.59
CA GLY A 292 8.89 -9.30 12.90
C GLY A 292 7.50 -9.56 13.46
N ASN A 293 6.68 -8.50 13.54
CA ASN A 293 5.31 -8.61 14.04
C ASN A 293 4.29 -8.36 12.94
N ILE A 294 3.28 -9.21 12.84
CA ILE A 294 2.17 -9.06 11.91
C ILE A 294 0.87 -9.05 12.72
N ASN A 295 0.14 -7.94 12.65
CA ASN A 295 -1.18 -7.79 13.26
C ASN A 295 -2.23 -7.62 12.16
N ILE A 296 -3.21 -8.51 12.11
CA ILE A 296 -4.30 -8.46 11.11
C ILE A 296 -5.62 -8.43 11.85
N ASN A 297 -6.41 -7.40 11.63
CA ASN A 297 -7.80 -7.29 12.03
C ASN A 297 -8.65 -7.25 10.75
N ALA A 298 -9.42 -8.30 10.50
CA ALA A 298 -10.30 -8.38 9.33
C ALA A 298 -11.46 -9.33 9.60
N PRO A 299 -12.72 -9.01 9.27
CA PRO A 299 -13.83 -9.95 9.47
C PRO A 299 -13.61 -11.28 8.77
N PHE A 300 -13.08 -11.25 7.54
CA PHE A 300 -12.76 -12.46 6.79
C PHE A 300 -11.38 -12.38 6.15
N ILE A 301 -10.66 -13.50 6.24
CA ILE A 301 -9.38 -13.70 5.55
C ILE A 301 -9.53 -14.92 4.65
N ILE A 302 -9.36 -14.72 3.35
CA ILE A 302 -9.53 -15.78 2.35
C ILE A 302 -8.22 -15.95 1.59
N GLY A 303 -7.66 -17.16 1.70
CA GLY A 303 -6.67 -17.71 0.79
C GLY A 303 -7.25 -18.92 0.05
N ILE A 304 -6.53 -19.40 -0.97
CA ILE A 304 -6.87 -20.65 -1.64
C ILE A 304 -5.77 -21.67 -1.34
N PRO A 305 -6.06 -22.87 -0.79
CA PRO A 305 -5.03 -23.78 -0.29
C PRO A 305 -3.91 -24.09 -1.28
N ARG A 306 -4.23 -24.27 -2.57
CA ARG A 306 -3.27 -24.65 -3.61
C ARG A 306 -2.73 -23.48 -4.42
N GLU A 307 -2.96 -22.25 -3.95
CA GLU A 307 -2.39 -21.05 -4.56
C GLU A 307 -1.17 -20.53 -3.78
N ASN A 308 -0.68 -21.23 -2.76
CA ASN A 308 0.58 -20.95 -2.06
C ASN A 308 0.74 -19.47 -1.64
N SER A 309 -0.31 -18.91 -1.03
CA SER A 309 -0.28 -17.53 -0.54
C SER A 309 -0.07 -17.51 0.97
N ASP A 310 0.94 -16.76 1.41
CA ASP A 310 1.55 -17.00 2.73
C ASP A 310 1.63 -15.74 3.59
N ILE A 311 1.40 -15.91 4.90
CA ILE A 311 1.62 -14.91 5.93
C ILE A 311 2.77 -15.40 6.82
N THR A 312 3.90 -14.68 6.81
CA THR A 312 5.16 -15.20 7.37
C THR A 312 5.89 -14.21 8.26
N ALA A 313 6.29 -14.63 9.45
CA ALA A 313 7.19 -13.89 10.32
C ALA A 313 8.31 -14.82 10.78
N ASN A 314 8.95 -15.51 9.84
CA ASN A 314 9.93 -16.55 10.16
C ASN A 314 11.29 -15.94 10.55
N ALA A 315 12.17 -16.79 11.08
CA ALA A 315 13.57 -16.47 11.36
C ALA A 315 14.53 -17.56 10.86
N PHE A 316 15.81 -17.22 10.68
CA PHE A 316 16.84 -18.23 10.38
C PHE A 316 17.52 -18.75 11.66
N GLN A 317 18.32 -17.93 12.36
CA GLN A 317 18.97 -18.32 13.63
C GLN A 317 18.32 -17.71 14.88
N GLY A 318 17.58 -16.60 14.73
CA GLY A 318 16.93 -15.94 15.87
C GLY A 318 15.60 -16.58 16.21
N ARG A 319 14.75 -15.87 16.93
CA ARG A 319 13.39 -16.32 17.23
C ARG A 319 12.45 -15.98 16.07
N GLY A 320 11.54 -16.89 15.72
CA GLY A 320 10.40 -16.53 14.88
C GLY A 320 9.58 -15.38 15.48
N GLY A 321 8.86 -14.66 14.63
CA GLY A 321 8.12 -13.46 14.99
C GLY A 321 6.77 -13.72 15.66
N ASN A 322 5.95 -12.68 15.76
CA ASN A 322 4.61 -12.78 16.34
C ASN A 322 3.56 -12.43 15.30
N ILE A 323 2.64 -13.35 15.06
CA ILE A 323 1.50 -13.16 14.16
C ILE A 323 0.22 -13.19 15.00
N ASN A 324 -0.47 -12.05 15.09
CA ASN A 324 -1.76 -11.93 15.76
C ASN A 324 -2.85 -11.66 14.72
N ILE A 325 -3.85 -12.53 14.66
CA ILE A 325 -4.96 -12.40 13.72
C ILE A 325 -6.28 -12.38 14.49
N ALA A 326 -7.02 -11.28 14.38
CA ALA A 326 -8.38 -11.15 14.85
C ALA A 326 -9.35 -11.19 13.66
N THR A 327 -10.22 -12.20 13.63
CA THR A 327 -11.10 -12.43 12.47
C THR A 327 -12.30 -13.29 12.80
N ASN A 328 -13.41 -13.17 12.07
CA ASN A 328 -14.55 -14.08 12.21
C ASN A 328 -14.29 -15.42 11.51
N GLY A 329 -13.39 -15.47 10.53
CA GLY A 329 -13.06 -16.69 9.82
C GLY A 329 -11.85 -16.57 8.90
N ILE A 330 -10.99 -17.60 8.95
CA ILE A 330 -9.88 -17.81 8.02
C ILE A 330 -10.22 -19.00 7.12
N PHE A 331 -10.19 -18.78 5.81
CA PHE A 331 -10.45 -19.82 4.82
C PHE A 331 -9.22 -20.05 3.96
N GLY A 332 -8.89 -21.32 3.75
CA GLY A 332 -7.85 -21.77 2.82
C GLY A 332 -6.39 -21.60 3.28
N LEU A 333 -6.08 -20.58 4.08
CA LEU A 333 -4.81 -20.50 4.83
C LEU A 333 -4.85 -21.41 6.05
N LYS A 334 -3.70 -22.00 6.40
CA LYS A 334 -3.56 -22.76 7.66
C LYS A 334 -2.23 -22.44 8.32
N PHE A 335 -2.27 -22.34 9.65
CA PHE A 335 -1.05 -22.37 10.44
C PHE A 335 -0.33 -23.70 10.25
N ARG A 336 0.99 -23.63 10.02
CA ARG A 336 1.91 -24.78 9.97
C ARG A 336 3.26 -24.35 10.53
N ASP A 337 4.00 -25.29 11.12
CA ASP A 337 5.32 -25.02 11.72
C ASP A 337 6.41 -24.78 10.66
N ARG A 338 6.13 -25.07 9.39
CA ARG A 338 7.02 -24.83 8.25
C ARG A 338 6.22 -24.53 7.01
N LEU A 339 6.82 -23.74 6.13
CA LEU A 339 6.27 -23.48 4.79
C LEU A 339 6.11 -24.78 4.01
N THR A 340 5.02 -24.84 3.26
CA THR A 340 4.63 -25.91 2.35
C THR A 340 4.26 -25.31 0.99
N PRO A 341 4.01 -26.12 -0.05
CA PRO A 341 3.45 -25.62 -1.31
C PRO A 341 1.97 -25.17 -1.24
N TYR A 342 1.44 -24.99 -0.02
CA TYR A 342 0.05 -24.58 0.22
C TYR A 342 0.03 -23.23 0.91
N SER A 343 -1.11 -22.56 0.90
CA SER A 343 -1.26 -21.29 1.61
C SER A 343 -1.07 -21.47 3.13
N ASP A 344 -0.06 -20.77 3.66
CA ASP A 344 0.50 -20.97 4.98
C ASP A 344 0.45 -19.72 5.88
N ILE A 345 0.37 -19.96 7.18
CA ILE A 345 0.68 -18.96 8.23
C ILE A 345 1.81 -19.53 9.06
N THR A 346 2.95 -18.84 9.14
CA THR A 346 4.16 -19.40 9.76
C THR A 346 4.95 -18.31 10.48
N ALA A 347 5.42 -18.60 11.69
CA ALA A 347 6.34 -17.75 12.44
C ALA A 347 7.45 -18.61 13.05
N SER A 348 8.04 -19.53 12.29
CA SER A 348 9.02 -20.50 12.79
C SER A 348 10.46 -20.02 12.64
N SER A 349 11.39 -20.74 13.28
CA SER A 349 12.83 -20.52 13.12
C SER A 349 13.56 -21.78 12.69
N GLU A 350 14.48 -21.67 11.74
CA GLU A 350 15.23 -22.83 11.22
C GLU A 350 16.21 -23.41 12.27
N LEU A 351 16.98 -22.54 12.95
CA LEU A 351 18.01 -22.93 13.93
C LEU A 351 17.74 -22.37 15.33
N GLY A 352 16.76 -21.48 15.47
CA GLY A 352 16.42 -20.84 16.73
C GLY A 352 15.14 -21.39 17.35
N ILE A 353 14.36 -20.49 17.96
CA ILE A 353 13.11 -20.83 18.63
C ILE A 353 11.95 -20.34 17.77
N ASP A 354 10.90 -21.15 17.62
CA ASP A 354 9.69 -20.71 16.94
C ASP A 354 9.04 -19.51 17.65
N GLY A 355 8.45 -18.65 16.84
CA GLY A 355 7.65 -17.53 17.26
C GLY A 355 6.23 -17.94 17.64
N THR A 356 5.32 -16.97 17.63
CA THR A 356 3.93 -17.17 18.04
C THR A 356 2.96 -16.87 16.91
N VAL A 357 1.91 -17.69 16.82
CA VAL A 357 0.76 -17.44 15.94
C VAL A 357 -0.51 -17.54 16.78
N GLU A 358 -1.14 -16.40 17.03
CA GLU A 358 -2.39 -16.29 17.78
C GLU A 358 -3.56 -16.01 16.83
N LEU A 359 -4.51 -16.94 16.78
CA LEU A 359 -5.70 -16.85 15.94
C LEU A 359 -6.95 -16.62 16.80
N ASN A 360 -7.33 -15.36 16.93
CA ASN A 360 -8.50 -14.91 17.67
C ASN A 360 -9.74 -14.98 16.78
N THR A 361 -10.36 -16.16 16.75
CA THR A 361 -11.63 -16.40 16.07
C THR A 361 -12.76 -16.55 17.08
N PRO A 362 -13.83 -15.73 17.04
CA PRO A 362 -15.01 -15.99 17.83
C PRO A 362 -15.50 -17.40 17.53
N GLY A 363 -15.68 -18.22 18.57
CA GLY A 363 -16.22 -19.57 18.42
C GLY A 363 -17.61 -19.48 17.81
N VAL A 364 -17.72 -19.67 16.50
CA VAL A 364 -19.00 -19.81 15.83
C VAL A 364 -19.49 -21.21 16.18
N ASP A 365 -20.50 -21.31 17.05
CA ASP A 365 -21.20 -22.57 17.31
C ASP A 365 -22.29 -22.74 16.24
N PRO A 366 -22.07 -23.56 15.19
CA PRO A 366 -23.05 -23.76 14.14
C PRO A 366 -24.34 -24.43 14.63
N THR A 367 -24.36 -25.00 15.84
CA THR A 367 -25.57 -25.59 16.42
C THR A 367 -26.56 -24.53 16.92
N SER A 368 -26.10 -23.30 17.13
CA SER A 368 -26.95 -22.17 17.57
C SER A 368 -27.97 -21.71 16.51
N GLY A 369 -27.82 -22.14 15.24
CA GLY A 369 -28.75 -21.87 14.14
C GLY A 369 -29.72 -23.02 13.83
N LEU A 370 -29.62 -24.15 14.53
CA LEU A 370 -30.54 -25.27 14.35
C LEU A 370 -31.79 -25.03 15.21
N THR A 371 -32.69 -24.15 14.78
CA THR A 371 -34.09 -24.31 15.20
C THR A 371 -34.57 -25.64 14.63
N GLU A 372 -34.83 -26.61 15.50
CA GLU A 372 -35.53 -27.84 15.08
C GLU A 372 -36.80 -27.45 14.34
N LEU A 373 -36.93 -27.90 13.09
CA LEU A 373 -38.19 -27.81 12.38
C LEU A 373 -39.23 -28.59 13.21
N PRO A 374 -40.38 -27.99 13.55
CA PRO A 374 -41.39 -28.67 14.35
C PRO A 374 -41.77 -30.01 13.69
N ALA A 375 -41.57 -31.09 14.44
CA ALA A 375 -41.78 -32.47 13.97
C ALA A 375 -43.27 -32.84 13.76
N THR A 376 -44.19 -31.91 14.03
CA THR A 376 -45.58 -32.07 13.65
C THR A 376 -45.71 -31.79 12.16
N LEU A 377 -45.58 -32.83 11.33
CA LEU A 377 -46.25 -32.81 10.03
C LEU A 377 -47.72 -32.48 10.30
N VAL A 378 -48.24 -31.44 9.64
CA VAL A 378 -49.67 -31.24 9.54
C VAL A 378 -50.22 -32.49 8.86
N ASP A 379 -51.02 -33.26 9.58
CA ASP A 379 -51.77 -34.38 9.02
C ASP A 379 -52.84 -33.82 8.06
N ALA A 380 -52.45 -33.70 6.79
CA ALA A 380 -53.32 -33.22 5.73
C ALA A 380 -54.48 -34.20 5.45
N GLU A 381 -54.36 -35.49 5.82
CA GLU A 381 -55.46 -36.46 5.71
C GLU A 381 -56.52 -36.23 6.80
N GLY A 382 -56.11 -35.78 7.99
CA GLY A 382 -57.01 -35.37 9.08
C GLY A 382 -57.80 -34.08 8.81
N LEU A 383 -57.35 -33.23 7.89
CA LEU A 383 -58.02 -31.97 7.51
C LEU A 383 -59.06 -32.12 6.39
N ILE A 384 -59.07 -33.25 5.68
CA ILE A 384 -59.97 -33.48 4.53
C ILE A 384 -61.27 -34.20 4.95
N ASN A 385 -61.35 -34.74 6.16
CA ASN A 385 -62.50 -35.53 6.60
C ASN A 385 -63.40 -34.81 7.64
N GLN A 386 -63.76 -33.56 7.36
CA GLN A 386 -64.92 -32.92 7.97
C GLN A 386 -66.06 -32.86 6.95
N ASP A 387 -66.97 -33.84 7.07
CA ASP A 387 -68.34 -33.89 6.57
C ASP A 387 -68.92 -32.54 6.10
N ILE A 388 -68.80 -32.25 4.80
CA ILE A 388 -69.63 -31.28 4.10
C ILE A 388 -70.72 -32.07 3.37
N CYS A 389 -71.74 -32.52 4.10
CA CYS A 389 -73.15 -32.65 3.68
C CYS A 389 -73.94 -33.60 4.60
N SER A 390 -74.31 -33.13 5.80
CA SER A 390 -75.55 -33.58 6.44
C SER A 390 -76.48 -32.38 6.59
N ILE A 391 -77.21 -32.07 5.51
CA ILE A 391 -78.37 -31.19 5.59
C ILE A 391 -79.50 -32.02 6.21
N LYS A 392 -79.82 -31.73 7.47
CA LYS A 392 -81.17 -31.96 8.00
C LYS A 392 -81.80 -30.60 8.20
N ASP A 393 -82.80 -30.30 7.39
CA ASP A 393 -83.87 -29.41 7.84
C ASP A 393 -85.23 -29.99 7.49
N ASN A 394 -86.07 -29.92 8.51
CA ASN A 394 -87.31 -30.61 8.72
C ASN A 394 -88.43 -29.58 8.46
N GLN A 395 -89.26 -29.74 7.42
CA GLN A 395 -90.52 -29.02 7.29
C GLN A 395 -91.68 -29.94 6.86
N ILE A 396 -92.45 -30.36 7.88
CA ILE A 396 -93.92 -30.35 8.05
C ILE A 396 -94.81 -30.44 6.78
N ALA A 397 -95.71 -31.44 6.71
CA ALA A 397 -97.17 -31.27 6.83
C ALA A 397 -97.96 -32.54 6.45
N SER A 398 -98.81 -32.99 7.38
CA SER A 398 -99.97 -33.84 7.12
C SER A 398 -101.08 -33.05 6.45
N GLY A 399 -101.66 -33.56 5.36
CA GLY A 399 -102.89 -33.06 4.75
C GLY A 399 -103.58 -34.18 3.98
N SER A 400 -104.81 -34.47 4.39
CA SER A 400 -105.64 -35.64 4.08
C SER A 400 -106.17 -35.73 2.64
N SER A 401 -106.51 -36.97 2.27
CA SER A 401 -107.39 -37.41 1.19
C SER A 401 -108.63 -36.53 0.94
N PHE A 402 -108.93 -36.28 -0.34
CA PHE A 402 -110.04 -36.90 -1.10
C PHE A 402 -109.73 -36.90 -2.59
#